data_AF-A0A2S7T1L1-F1
#
_entry.id   AF-A0A2S7T1L1-F1
#
_cell.length_a   1.000
_cell.length_b   1.000
_cell.length_c   1.000
_cell.angle_alpha   90.00
_cell.angle_beta   90.00
_cell.angle_gamma   90.00
#
_symmetry.space_group_name_H-M   'P 1'
#
loop_
_entity.id
_entity.type
_entity.pdbx_description
1 polymer ?
#
loop_
_entity_poly.entity_id
_entity_poly.type
_entity_poly.pdbx_seq_one_letter_code
_entity_poly.pdbx_strand_id
1 'polypeptide(L)'
;MKKLLLLIFLFGSLVSSAQNYQCLQNGVLHYFINGNGYLRAIKIDSVTTLPDTTIFYPFHTPRGPYISSIPYVAQDTLGGSWVGGKVLGLTDGTFIFDSYWGNSVTIKSRGSTGATWLFFSDSSTRYYQAQMLNTDTMSVLGALDSVKRILITAHDPSGLVVSDPLDSFQIILSKNHGFVQVFDLYTFPYHKPDSVYRSGLDFFLDRSTHTYYDVNAFGGNAPNKNISIFNLTDFTNPNDQQLHSWNIGDVFEVENETGTMSPYPPYIIDYTLDTVVNKVVLPHSTIYSIRGSSFNYTIPVYETFHAGNITCTDGNFIIADSNVIPESKISFYNNNYVFYFPKDTSWCRQGPLYKVVGPA
;
A
#
# COMPACT_ATOMS: atom_id res chain seq x y z
N MET A 1 39.94 -1.19 41.56
CA MET A 1 38.49 -1.29 41.19
C MET A 1 37.94 -0.01 40.52
N LYS A 2 38.14 1.21 41.07
CA LYS A 2 37.61 2.46 40.47
C LYS A 2 38.02 2.71 39.01
N LYS A 3 39.29 2.43 38.65
CA LYS A 3 39.80 2.60 37.27
C LYS A 3 39.19 1.61 36.26
N LEU A 4 38.84 0.41 36.70
CA LEU A 4 38.19 -0.61 35.85
C LEU A 4 36.74 -0.24 35.56
N LEU A 5 36.00 0.25 36.56
CA LEU A 5 34.65 0.78 36.39
C LEU A 5 34.62 1.97 35.41
N LEU A 6 35.59 2.90 35.51
CA LEU A 6 35.70 4.02 34.56
C LEU A 6 35.91 3.53 33.12
N LEU A 7 36.77 2.52 32.92
CA LEU A 7 36.99 1.89 31.62
C LEU A 7 35.73 1.20 31.09
N ILE A 8 34.99 0.48 31.94
CA ILE A 8 33.72 -0.15 31.56
C ILE A 8 32.68 0.91 31.17
N PHE A 9 32.59 2.04 31.88
CA PHE A 9 31.67 3.13 31.52
C PHE A 9 32.09 3.86 30.24
N LEU A 10 33.40 4.07 30.01
CA LEU A 10 33.91 4.66 28.78
C LEU A 10 33.62 3.76 27.57
N PHE A 11 33.92 2.46 27.67
CA PHE A 11 33.61 1.52 26.60
C PHE A 11 32.11 1.31 26.42
N GLY A 12 31.32 1.32 27.50
CA GLY A 12 29.86 1.25 27.45
C GLY A 12 29.22 2.44 26.73
N SER A 13 29.78 3.65 26.89
CA SER A 13 29.29 4.85 26.20
C SER A 13 29.54 4.81 24.68
N LEU A 14 30.57 4.10 24.22
CA LEU A 14 30.86 3.92 22.80
C LEU A 14 29.88 2.95 22.11
N VAL A 15 29.19 2.10 22.89
CA VAL A 15 28.17 1.18 22.37
C VAL A 15 26.76 1.77 22.45
N SER A 16 26.62 3.04 22.83
CA SER A 16 25.34 3.74 22.73
C SER A 16 24.97 3.89 21.25
N SER A 17 24.25 2.90 20.71
CA SER A 17 23.69 2.99 19.36
C SER A 17 22.83 4.25 19.28
N ALA A 18 23.30 5.22 18.50
CA ALA A 18 22.49 6.37 18.13
C ALA A 18 21.13 5.89 17.63
N GLN A 19 20.07 6.59 18.03
CA GLN A 19 18.71 6.23 17.63
C GLN A 19 18.62 6.23 16.10
N ASN A 20 18.54 5.03 15.50
CA ASN A 20 18.58 4.86 14.06
C ASN A 20 17.17 4.69 13.48
N TYR A 21 16.33 5.73 13.64
CA TYR A 21 15.06 5.80 12.93
C TYR A 21 15.36 5.97 11.44
N GLN A 22 15.23 4.92 10.65
CA GLN A 22 15.37 4.97 9.20
C GLN A 22 13.99 4.96 8.56
N CYS A 23 13.77 5.71 7.48
CA CYS A 23 12.50 5.60 6.75
C CYS A 23 12.42 4.29 5.95
N LEU A 24 13.54 3.91 5.33
CA LEU A 24 13.66 2.76 4.43
C LEU A 24 14.77 1.83 4.92
N GLN A 25 14.57 0.52 4.71
CA GLN A 25 15.52 -0.52 5.07
C GLN A 25 15.84 -1.34 3.82
N ASN A 26 17.14 -1.59 3.59
CA ASN A 26 17.58 -2.40 2.46
C ASN A 26 17.34 -3.88 2.72
N GLY A 27 16.90 -4.63 1.71
CA GLY A 27 16.70 -6.07 1.79
C GLY A 27 15.47 -6.51 2.60
N VAL A 28 14.61 -5.56 3.01
CA VAL A 28 13.37 -5.86 3.72
C VAL A 28 12.17 -5.49 2.84
N LEU A 29 11.17 -6.38 2.81
CA LEU A 29 9.87 -6.16 2.17
C LEU A 29 8.84 -5.88 3.26
N HIS A 30 8.29 -4.68 3.26
CA HIS A 30 7.23 -4.29 4.21
C HIS A 30 5.91 -4.14 3.48
N TYR A 31 4.84 -4.64 4.11
CA TYR A 31 3.48 -4.54 3.60
C TYR A 31 2.68 -3.55 4.43
N PHE A 32 1.82 -2.80 3.76
CA PHE A 32 1.03 -1.75 4.37
C PHE A 32 -0.41 -1.81 3.89
N ILE A 33 -1.35 -1.56 4.78
CA ILE A 33 -2.79 -1.65 4.52
C ILE A 33 -3.49 -0.37 4.97
N ASN A 34 -4.42 0.15 4.16
CA ASN A 34 -5.25 1.30 4.54
C ASN A 34 -6.59 0.86 5.17
N GLY A 35 -7.45 1.81 5.54
CA GLY A 35 -8.75 1.54 6.15
C GLY A 35 -9.81 0.94 5.20
N ASN A 36 -9.55 0.93 3.88
CA ASN A 36 -10.32 0.15 2.91
C ASN A 36 -9.73 -1.24 2.66
N GLY A 37 -8.61 -1.55 3.31
CA GLY A 37 -7.91 -2.80 3.16
C GLY A 37 -6.93 -2.85 1.98
N TYR A 38 -6.81 -1.81 1.16
CA TYR A 38 -5.88 -1.83 0.03
C TYR A 38 -4.44 -2.07 0.50
N LEU A 39 -3.82 -3.14 -0.03
CA LEU A 39 -2.48 -3.57 0.33
C LEU A 39 -1.46 -3.02 -0.65
N ARG A 40 -0.41 -2.40 -0.11
CA ARG A 40 0.77 -1.94 -0.84
C ARG A 40 2.02 -2.46 -0.17
N ALA A 41 3.15 -2.37 -0.85
CA ALA A 41 4.42 -2.79 -0.28
C ALA A 41 5.53 -1.79 -0.56
N ILE A 42 6.53 -1.76 0.31
CA ILE A 42 7.78 -1.04 0.10
C ILE A 42 8.89 -2.09 0.01
N LYS A 43 9.66 -2.02 -1.07
CA LYS A 43 10.90 -2.78 -1.26
C LYS A 43 11.95 -1.90 -1.90
N ILE A 44 13.18 -2.04 -1.42
CA ILE A 44 14.36 -1.42 -2.02
C ILE A 44 15.05 -2.46 -2.90
N ASP A 45 15.12 -2.19 -4.19
CA ASP A 45 15.77 -3.09 -5.15
C ASP A 45 17.28 -2.93 -5.16
N SER A 46 17.78 -1.71 -4.93
CA SER A 46 19.22 -1.47 -4.79
C SER A 46 19.53 -0.24 -3.94
N VAL A 47 20.78 -0.16 -3.49
CA VAL A 47 21.32 0.94 -2.69
C VAL A 47 22.68 1.35 -3.21
N THR A 48 22.93 2.66 -3.29
CA THR A 48 24.27 3.23 -3.50
C THR A 48 24.69 4.04 -2.29
N THR A 49 25.86 3.76 -1.74
CA THR A 49 26.38 4.48 -0.57
C THR A 49 27.50 5.42 -0.98
N LEU A 50 27.33 6.70 -0.65
CA LEU A 50 28.31 7.78 -0.79
C LEU A 50 28.75 8.22 0.62
N PRO A 51 29.81 9.05 0.78
CA PRO A 51 30.33 9.42 2.09
C PRO A 51 29.30 10.06 3.05
N ASP A 52 28.37 10.86 2.53
CA ASP A 52 27.38 11.63 3.30
C ASP A 52 25.93 11.23 3.00
N THR A 53 25.72 10.33 2.03
CA THR A 53 24.43 10.04 1.43
C THR A 53 24.29 8.56 1.13
N THR A 54 23.14 7.98 1.43
CA THR A 54 22.70 6.68 0.93
C THR A 54 21.56 6.90 -0.04
N ILE A 55 21.71 6.43 -1.27
CA ILE A 55 20.69 6.51 -2.32
C ILE A 55 19.96 5.17 -2.33
N PHE A 56 18.66 5.19 -2.05
CA PHE A 56 17.78 4.04 -2.16
C PHE A 56 17.05 4.11 -3.50
N TYR A 57 16.96 2.96 -4.17
CA TYR A 57 16.18 2.77 -5.38
C TYR A 57 15.03 1.81 -5.05
N PRO A 58 13.84 2.34 -4.69
CA PRO A 58 12.65 1.53 -4.53
C PRO A 58 12.28 0.81 -5.83
N PHE A 59 11.52 -0.28 -5.73
CA PHE A 59 11.01 -0.96 -6.91
C PHE A 59 10.12 -0.04 -7.77
N HIS A 60 10.12 -0.27 -9.07
CA HIS A 60 9.33 0.54 -10.00
C HIS A 60 7.87 0.08 -10.07
N THR A 61 6.97 1.06 -10.25
CA THR A 61 5.54 0.81 -10.49
C THR A 61 5.10 1.55 -11.76
N PRO A 62 4.11 1.04 -12.49
CA PRO A 62 3.65 1.66 -13.73
C PRO A 62 2.88 2.95 -13.44
N ARG A 63 3.38 4.09 -13.90
CA ARG A 63 2.74 5.39 -13.62
C ARG A 63 2.06 5.96 -14.84
N GLY A 64 0.98 6.68 -14.61
CA GLY A 64 0.28 7.37 -15.68
C GLY A 64 -1.24 7.45 -15.48
N PRO A 65 -1.89 8.30 -16.28
CA PRO A 65 -3.29 8.62 -16.14
C PRO A 65 -4.16 7.37 -16.37
N TYR A 66 -5.18 7.21 -15.54
CA TYR A 66 -6.25 6.25 -15.80
C TYR A 66 -7.19 6.83 -16.87
N ILE A 67 -7.14 6.29 -18.09
CA ILE A 67 -8.05 6.69 -19.15
C ILE A 67 -8.99 5.51 -19.42
N SER A 68 -10.20 5.58 -18.86
CA SER A 68 -11.22 4.52 -18.93
C SER A 68 -11.69 4.18 -20.36
N SER A 69 -11.34 4.99 -21.36
CA SER A 69 -11.83 4.87 -22.74
C SER A 69 -10.78 4.43 -23.77
N ILE A 70 -9.51 4.22 -23.39
CA ILE A 70 -8.47 3.77 -24.32
C ILE A 70 -7.70 2.59 -23.69
N PRO A 71 -7.74 1.38 -24.28
CA PRO A 71 -7.12 0.20 -23.67
C PRO A 71 -5.58 0.23 -23.56
N TYR A 72 -4.90 1.31 -23.96
CA TYR A 72 -3.44 1.33 -24.15
C TYR A 72 -2.81 2.70 -23.91
N VAL A 73 -3.03 3.33 -22.76
CA VAL A 73 -2.14 4.43 -22.39
C VAL A 73 -0.82 3.81 -21.99
N ALA A 74 0.26 4.19 -22.67
CA ALA A 74 1.60 3.80 -22.30
C ALA A 74 1.87 4.30 -20.87
N GLN A 75 1.78 3.40 -19.90
CA GLN A 75 2.21 3.68 -18.53
C GLN A 75 3.74 3.74 -18.53
N ASP A 76 4.30 4.71 -17.81
CA ASP A 76 5.71 4.73 -17.50
C ASP A 76 6.01 3.53 -16.58
N THR A 77 6.48 2.44 -17.18
CA THR A 77 6.86 1.21 -16.44
C THR A 77 8.09 1.40 -15.56
N LEU A 78 8.78 2.54 -15.67
CA LEU A 78 9.92 2.93 -14.84
C LEU A 78 9.53 4.02 -13.82
N GLY A 79 8.22 4.27 -13.65
CA GLY A 79 7.71 5.18 -12.65
C GLY A 79 8.13 4.79 -11.23
N GLY A 80 8.18 5.76 -10.33
CA GLY A 80 8.56 5.54 -8.94
C GLY A 80 7.54 4.70 -8.17
N SER A 81 7.98 3.98 -7.13
CA SER A 81 7.07 3.43 -6.11
C SER A 81 6.29 4.55 -5.42
N TRP A 82 5.36 4.22 -4.54
CA TRP A 82 4.66 5.21 -3.71
C TRP A 82 5.50 5.89 -2.64
N VAL A 83 6.77 5.49 -2.49
CA VAL A 83 7.78 6.24 -1.75
C VAL A 83 8.83 6.86 -2.69
N GLY A 84 8.54 7.01 -3.97
CA GLY A 84 9.45 7.63 -4.93
C GLY A 84 10.13 6.63 -5.86
N GLY A 85 10.75 7.18 -6.91
CA GLY A 85 11.69 6.47 -7.78
C GLY A 85 13.13 6.52 -7.26
N LYS A 86 13.44 7.50 -6.41
CA LYS A 86 14.75 7.66 -5.78
C LYS A 86 14.63 8.38 -4.45
N VAL A 87 15.28 7.83 -3.43
CA VAL A 87 15.29 8.44 -2.09
C VAL A 87 16.72 8.67 -1.63
N LEU A 88 17.03 9.89 -1.21
CA LEU A 88 18.32 10.25 -0.62
C LEU A 88 18.19 10.24 0.90
N GLY A 89 18.90 9.34 1.58
CA GLY A 89 19.07 9.36 3.04
C GLY A 89 20.42 9.97 3.42
N LEU A 90 20.40 11.13 4.05
CA LEU A 90 21.59 11.85 4.49
C LEU A 90 22.04 11.37 5.89
N THR A 91 23.32 11.59 6.19
CA THR A 91 23.92 11.19 7.49
C THR A 91 23.30 11.87 8.71
N ASP A 92 22.62 13.01 8.54
CA ASP A 92 21.91 13.73 9.61
C ASP A 92 20.50 13.17 9.90
N GLY A 93 20.05 12.15 9.15
CA GLY A 93 18.70 11.57 9.26
C GLY A 93 17.64 12.30 8.43
N THR A 94 18.04 13.19 7.52
CA THR A 94 17.16 13.76 6.50
C THR A 94 16.98 12.75 5.36
N PHE A 95 15.74 12.49 4.99
CA PHE A 95 15.35 11.71 3.82
C PHE A 95 14.64 12.62 2.82
N ILE A 96 15.08 12.58 1.57
CA ILE A 96 14.53 13.34 0.46
C ILE A 96 13.96 12.34 -0.54
N PHE A 97 12.64 12.33 -0.67
CA PHE A 97 11.90 11.47 -1.59
C PHE A 97 11.55 12.28 -2.82
N ASP A 98 11.86 11.80 -4.02
CA ASP A 98 11.35 12.42 -5.22
C ASP A 98 9.83 12.27 -5.31
N SER A 99 9.18 13.23 -5.96
CA SER A 99 7.75 13.21 -6.22
C SER A 99 7.48 13.15 -7.72
N TYR A 100 6.32 12.62 -8.07
CA TYR A 100 5.77 12.58 -9.41
C TYR A 100 5.66 13.98 -10.04
N TRP A 101 5.56 15.03 -9.22
CA TRP A 101 5.45 16.42 -9.66
C TRP A 101 6.79 17.12 -9.90
N GLY A 102 7.91 16.41 -9.78
CA GLY A 102 9.25 16.96 -9.95
C GLY A 102 9.78 17.76 -8.75
N ASN A 103 9.03 17.80 -7.64
CA ASN A 103 9.46 18.32 -6.35
C ASN A 103 9.97 17.19 -5.45
N SER A 104 10.28 17.49 -4.19
CA SER A 104 10.66 16.48 -3.20
C SER A 104 9.89 16.61 -1.90
N VAL A 105 9.61 15.46 -1.29
CA VAL A 105 9.13 15.36 0.09
C VAL A 105 10.32 15.17 1.03
N THR A 106 10.35 15.90 2.13
CA THR A 106 11.45 15.86 3.11
C THR A 106 10.99 15.33 4.46
N ILE A 107 11.67 14.30 4.98
CA ILE A 107 11.42 13.74 6.32
C ILE A 107 12.71 13.81 7.14
N LYS A 108 12.66 14.37 8.36
CA LYS A 108 13.81 14.41 9.29
C LYS A 108 13.62 13.41 10.43
N SER A 109 14.10 12.18 10.26
CA SER A 109 13.87 11.09 11.23
C SER A 109 14.60 11.30 12.57
N ARG A 110 15.69 12.09 12.56
CA ARG A 110 16.47 12.44 13.76
C ARG A 110 16.11 13.80 14.37
N GLY A 111 15.05 14.45 13.89
CA GLY A 111 14.54 15.68 14.49
C GLY A 111 14.22 15.51 15.99
N SER A 112 14.46 16.57 16.76
CA SER A 112 14.01 16.68 18.16
C SER A 112 12.51 16.96 18.21
N THR A 113 11.84 16.56 19.29
CA THR A 113 10.44 16.93 19.53
C THR A 113 10.24 18.44 19.43
N GLY A 114 9.19 18.86 18.74
CA GLY A 114 8.87 20.25 18.44
C GLY A 114 9.59 20.82 17.21
N ALA A 115 10.60 20.13 16.67
CA ALA A 115 11.29 20.59 15.45
C ALA A 115 10.31 20.63 14.27
N THR A 116 10.39 21.70 13.48
CA THR A 116 9.60 21.89 12.28
C THR A 116 10.49 22.02 11.05
N TRP A 117 9.99 21.60 9.89
CA TRP A 117 10.66 21.79 8.61
C TRP A 117 9.65 21.82 7.47
N LEU A 118 10.05 22.37 6.32
CA LEU A 118 9.29 22.27 5.09
C LEU A 118 9.21 20.80 4.66
N PHE A 119 8.00 20.23 4.64
CA PHE A 119 7.75 18.87 4.19
C PHE A 119 7.66 18.80 2.67
N PHE A 120 6.87 19.69 2.07
CA PHE A 120 6.66 19.80 0.63
C PHE A 120 6.22 21.22 0.27
N SER A 121 6.67 21.73 -0.87
CA SER A 121 6.23 23.03 -1.41
C SER A 121 5.28 22.82 -2.57
N ASP A 122 4.01 23.15 -2.36
CA ASP A 122 2.95 23.09 -3.36
C ASP A 122 2.86 24.44 -4.08
N SER A 123 4.00 24.78 -4.71
CA SER A 123 4.19 26.01 -5.47
C SER A 123 3.74 27.28 -4.72
N SER A 124 3.10 28.24 -5.40
CA SER A 124 2.89 29.60 -4.87
C SER A 124 1.66 29.75 -3.96
N THR A 125 0.82 28.71 -3.86
CA THR A 125 -0.48 28.81 -3.20
C THR A 125 -0.50 28.15 -1.83
N ARG A 126 0.29 27.08 -1.61
CA ARG A 126 0.36 26.36 -0.34
C ARG A 126 1.73 25.74 -0.11
N TYR A 127 2.02 25.46 1.15
CA TYR A 127 3.10 24.54 1.50
C TYR A 127 2.70 23.68 2.70
N TYR A 128 3.38 22.56 2.85
CA TYR A 128 3.14 21.62 3.94
C TYR A 128 4.33 21.65 4.87
N GLN A 129 4.07 21.87 6.16
CA GLN A 129 5.08 21.85 7.21
C GLN A 129 4.96 20.54 7.98
N ALA A 130 6.09 19.90 8.23
CA ALA A 130 6.17 18.76 9.14
C ALA A 130 6.60 19.24 10.53
N GLN A 131 6.04 18.62 11.57
CA GLN A 131 6.44 18.81 12.96
C GLN A 131 6.73 17.45 13.60
N MET A 132 7.92 17.31 14.18
CA MET A 132 8.24 16.16 15.02
C MET A 132 7.47 16.27 16.34
N LEU A 133 6.59 15.31 16.62
CA LEU A 133 5.89 15.23 17.89
C LEU A 133 6.76 14.52 18.95
N ASN A 134 6.13 14.00 20.00
CA ASN A 134 6.82 13.24 21.04
C ASN A 134 7.32 11.89 20.50
N THR A 135 8.40 11.39 21.13
CA THR A 135 8.79 9.98 20.99
C THR A 135 7.97 9.16 21.99
N ASP A 136 7.44 8.04 21.53
CA ASP A 136 6.56 7.15 22.31
C ASP A 136 6.97 5.69 22.08
N THR A 137 6.25 4.75 22.66
CA THR A 137 6.37 3.33 22.38
C THR A 137 5.04 2.74 21.92
N MET A 138 5.07 1.78 21.01
CA MET A 138 3.88 1.00 20.64
C MET A 138 4.26 -0.41 20.21
N SER A 139 3.28 -1.32 20.17
CA SER A 139 3.48 -2.64 19.57
C SER A 139 3.54 -2.50 18.05
N VAL A 140 4.63 -2.98 17.45
CA VAL A 140 4.86 -3.04 16.00
C VAL A 140 5.13 -4.51 15.67
N LEU A 141 4.25 -5.12 14.86
CA LEU A 141 4.32 -6.55 14.50
C LEU A 141 4.47 -7.49 15.73
N GLY A 142 3.76 -7.17 16.82
CA GLY A 142 3.77 -7.95 18.06
C GLY A 142 4.94 -7.67 19.02
N ALA A 143 5.91 -6.82 18.64
CA ALA A 143 7.02 -6.43 19.49
C ALA A 143 6.89 -4.97 19.95
N LEU A 144 7.21 -4.69 21.22
CA LEU A 144 7.28 -3.31 21.71
C LEU A 144 8.44 -2.57 21.03
N ASP A 145 8.15 -1.43 20.42
CA ASP A 145 9.12 -0.61 19.71
C ASP A 145 9.00 0.88 20.09
N SER A 146 10.09 1.60 19.98
CA SER A 146 10.14 3.05 20.12
C SER A 146 9.74 3.70 18.79
N VAL A 147 8.83 4.66 18.82
CA VAL A 147 8.29 5.31 17.63
C VAL A 147 8.35 6.82 17.73
N LYS A 148 8.55 7.47 16.58
CA LYS A 148 8.42 8.91 16.39
C LYS A 148 7.18 9.20 15.54
N ARG A 149 6.46 10.25 15.89
CA ARG A 149 5.30 10.72 15.14
C ARG A 149 5.62 12.07 14.50
N ILE A 150 5.27 12.24 13.24
CA ILE A 150 5.48 13.47 12.48
C ILE A 150 4.11 13.93 11.99
N LEU A 151 3.70 15.12 12.40
CA LEU A 151 2.45 15.76 11.99
C LEU A 151 2.69 16.62 10.74
N ILE A 152 1.80 16.54 9.76
CA ILE A 152 1.80 17.40 8.58
C ILE A 152 0.68 18.43 8.70
N THR A 153 1.01 19.70 8.46
CA THR A 153 0.08 20.83 8.52
C THR A 153 0.18 21.65 7.24
N ALA A 154 -0.96 22.05 6.69
CA ALA A 154 -1.03 22.89 5.49
C ALA A 154 -0.99 24.38 5.86
N HIS A 155 -0.19 25.15 5.13
CA HIS A 155 -0.04 26.58 5.31
C HIS A 155 -0.24 27.34 3.99
N ASP A 156 -0.75 28.56 4.08
CA ASP A 156 -0.74 29.52 2.98
C ASP A 156 0.62 30.26 2.87
N PRO A 157 0.85 31.10 1.84
CA PRO A 157 2.12 31.80 1.67
C PRO A 157 2.40 32.85 2.76
N SER A 158 1.40 33.24 3.56
CA SER A 158 1.56 34.12 4.72
C SER A 158 1.99 33.37 5.99
N GLY A 159 2.03 32.03 5.93
CA GLY A 159 2.39 31.13 7.03
C GLY A 159 1.22 30.76 7.93
N LEU A 160 -0.01 31.15 7.60
CA LEU A 160 -1.19 30.79 8.36
C LEU A 160 -1.62 29.36 8.04
N VAL A 161 -2.03 28.62 9.06
CA VAL A 161 -2.60 27.27 8.89
C VAL A 161 -3.92 27.39 8.14
N VAL A 162 -4.08 26.58 7.09
CA VAL A 162 -5.30 26.55 6.27
C VAL A 162 -5.99 25.19 6.34
N SER A 163 -7.31 25.19 6.19
CA SER A 163 -8.08 23.95 6.07
C SER A 163 -7.74 23.27 4.74
N ASP A 164 -7.14 22.10 4.81
CA ASP A 164 -6.84 21.25 3.67
C ASP A 164 -7.12 19.77 4.01
N PRO A 165 -7.59 18.93 3.07
CA PRO A 165 -7.80 17.50 3.31
C PRO A 165 -6.58 16.76 3.85
N LEU A 166 -5.37 17.22 3.51
CA LEU A 166 -4.10 16.65 3.97
C LEU A 166 -3.67 17.16 5.35
N ASP A 167 -4.40 18.11 5.92
CA ASP A 167 -4.10 18.61 7.25
C ASP A 167 -4.21 17.52 8.30
N SER A 168 -3.27 17.54 9.24
CA SER A 168 -3.16 16.59 10.33
C SER A 168 -2.96 15.14 9.86
N PHE A 169 -2.40 14.92 8.67
CA PHE A 169 -1.82 13.64 8.29
C PHE A 169 -0.62 13.34 9.20
N GLN A 170 -0.38 12.05 9.48
CA GLN A 170 0.73 11.64 10.34
C GLN A 170 1.57 10.56 9.69
N ILE A 171 2.88 10.67 9.88
CA ILE A 171 3.86 9.61 9.62
C ILE A 171 4.31 9.07 10.97
N ILE A 172 4.36 7.74 11.11
CA ILE A 172 4.89 7.07 12.30
C ILE A 172 6.14 6.27 11.87
N LEU A 173 7.27 6.56 12.50
CA LEU A 173 8.55 5.90 12.28
C LEU A 173 8.94 5.08 13.50
N SER A 174 9.04 3.77 13.33
CA SER A 174 9.67 2.84 14.27
C SER A 174 11.18 2.90 14.18
N LYS A 175 11.83 2.66 15.33
CA LYS A 175 13.29 2.53 15.42
C LYS A 175 13.80 1.29 14.67
N ASN A 176 13.07 0.18 14.69
CA ASN A 176 13.55 -1.10 14.15
C ASN A 176 12.89 -1.51 12.82
N HIS A 177 11.75 -0.92 12.45
CA HIS A 177 10.94 -1.31 11.29
C HIS A 177 10.73 -0.16 10.28
N GLY A 178 11.30 1.01 10.54
CA GLY A 178 11.09 2.19 9.70
C GLY A 178 9.65 2.66 9.68
N PHE A 179 9.02 2.82 8.51
CA PHE A 179 7.61 3.24 8.45
C PHE A 179 6.67 2.25 9.15
N VAL A 180 5.91 2.73 10.12
CA VAL A 180 4.76 2.04 10.74
C VAL A 180 3.45 2.59 10.20
N GLN A 181 3.41 3.88 9.91
CA GLN A 181 2.28 4.53 9.25
C GLN A 181 2.83 5.55 8.27
N VAL A 182 2.37 5.49 7.03
CA VAL A 182 2.82 6.36 5.94
C VAL A 182 1.69 6.51 4.92
N PHE A 183 1.82 7.45 4.00
CA PHE A 183 0.91 7.68 2.89
C PHE A 183 1.73 7.79 1.61
N ASP A 184 1.09 7.87 0.43
CA ASP A 184 1.81 7.96 -0.85
C ASP A 184 2.63 9.27 -0.89
N LEU A 185 3.96 9.14 -0.77
CA LEU A 185 4.90 10.28 -0.78
C LEU A 185 5.23 10.69 -2.21
N TYR A 186 5.10 9.77 -3.16
CA TYR A 186 5.45 10.03 -4.54
C TYR A 186 4.42 10.93 -5.23
N THR A 187 3.14 10.69 -4.98
CA THR A 187 2.05 11.48 -5.58
C THR A 187 1.58 12.63 -4.70
N PHE A 188 2.12 12.78 -3.49
CA PHE A 188 1.83 13.92 -2.60
C PHE A 188 2.05 15.27 -3.32
N PRO A 189 1.10 16.24 -3.26
CA PRO A 189 -0.08 16.32 -2.40
C PRO A 189 -1.37 15.78 -3.08
N TYR A 190 -1.28 14.73 -3.89
CA TYR A 190 -2.42 14.12 -4.59
C TYR A 190 -3.09 15.02 -5.62
N HIS A 191 -2.41 16.08 -6.04
CA HIS A 191 -2.77 16.92 -7.17
C HIS A 191 -1.52 17.54 -7.78
N LYS A 192 -1.62 17.99 -9.02
CA LYS A 192 -0.56 18.78 -9.64
C LYS A 192 -0.39 20.11 -8.88
N PRO A 193 0.84 20.63 -8.71
CA PRO A 193 1.06 21.95 -8.15
C PRO A 193 0.22 23.03 -8.85
N ASP A 194 -0.29 23.98 -8.06
CA ASP A 194 -1.23 25.04 -8.48
C ASP A 194 -2.52 24.50 -9.14
N SER A 195 -2.98 23.31 -8.74
CA SER A 195 -4.22 22.69 -9.26
C SER A 195 -5.14 22.25 -8.12
N VAL A 196 -6.34 21.79 -8.50
CA VAL A 196 -7.31 21.18 -7.58
C VAL A 196 -7.21 19.66 -7.65
N TYR A 197 -7.71 18.98 -6.62
CA TYR A 197 -7.91 17.53 -6.61
C TYR A 197 -8.75 17.11 -7.82
N ARG A 198 -8.19 16.23 -8.66
CA ARG A 198 -8.83 15.72 -9.88
C ARG A 198 -8.38 14.29 -10.14
N SER A 199 -9.32 13.45 -10.57
CA SER A 199 -9.04 12.08 -11.00
C SER A 199 -8.32 12.04 -12.34
N GLY A 200 -7.78 10.87 -12.71
CA GLY A 200 -7.17 10.61 -14.00
C GLY A 200 -5.75 11.15 -14.14
N LEU A 201 -5.06 11.45 -13.03
CA LEU A 201 -3.68 11.92 -13.05
C LEU A 201 -2.66 10.78 -12.93
N ASP A 202 -2.96 9.82 -12.06
CA ASP A 202 -2.20 8.59 -11.90
C ASP A 202 -3.14 7.50 -11.38
N PHE A 203 -3.03 6.28 -11.91
CA PHE A 203 -3.90 5.19 -11.51
C PHE A 203 -3.86 4.90 -10.00
N PHE A 204 -2.67 4.87 -9.40
CA PHE A 204 -2.51 4.57 -7.98
C PHE A 204 -2.98 5.71 -7.09
N LEU A 205 -2.75 6.95 -7.54
CA LEU A 205 -3.33 8.15 -6.93
C LEU A 205 -4.86 8.03 -6.87
N ASP A 206 -5.49 7.73 -8.00
CA ASP A 206 -6.94 7.59 -8.08
C ASP A 206 -7.42 6.49 -7.13
N ARG A 207 -6.78 5.31 -7.13
CA ARG A 207 -7.11 4.22 -6.20
C ARG A 207 -6.89 4.54 -4.72
N SER A 208 -5.97 5.46 -4.40
CA SER A 208 -5.68 5.90 -3.03
C SER A 208 -6.59 7.05 -2.55
N THR A 209 -7.40 7.61 -3.45
CA THR A 209 -8.25 8.79 -3.19
C THR A 209 -9.73 8.58 -3.56
N HIS A 210 -10.06 7.51 -4.27
CA HIS A 210 -11.41 7.22 -4.77
C HIS A 210 -11.89 5.84 -4.31
N THR A 211 -13.20 5.72 -4.10
CA THR A 211 -13.82 4.39 -4.06
C THR A 211 -13.92 3.82 -5.48
N TYR A 212 -14.13 2.51 -5.61
CA TYR A 212 -14.34 1.86 -6.91
C TYR A 212 -15.47 2.53 -7.73
N TYR A 213 -16.48 3.11 -7.09
CA TYR A 213 -17.58 3.80 -7.77
C TYR A 213 -17.22 5.23 -8.21
N ASP A 214 -16.21 5.85 -7.61
CA ASP A 214 -15.86 7.25 -7.88
C ASP A 214 -14.83 7.42 -9.00
N VAL A 215 -14.09 6.36 -9.39
CA VAL A 215 -13.07 6.45 -10.46
C VAL A 215 -13.66 6.82 -11.83
N ASN A 216 -14.97 6.65 -12.01
CA ASN A 216 -15.69 7.00 -13.24
C ASN A 216 -16.37 8.38 -13.17
N ALA A 217 -16.39 9.03 -12.01
CA ALA A 217 -16.91 10.39 -11.89
C ALA A 217 -15.83 11.39 -12.32
N PHE A 218 -16.13 12.19 -13.34
CA PHE A 218 -15.34 13.36 -13.70
C PHE A 218 -15.45 14.40 -12.58
N GLY A 219 -14.57 14.33 -11.60
CA GLY A 219 -14.52 15.19 -10.43
C GLY A 219 -13.72 14.50 -9.35
N GLY A 220 -12.44 14.89 -9.18
CA GLY A 220 -11.61 14.23 -8.18
C GLY A 220 -12.12 14.48 -6.78
N ASN A 221 -12.09 13.46 -5.94
CA ASN A 221 -12.33 13.62 -4.52
C ASN A 221 -11.05 14.05 -3.81
N ALA A 222 -11.22 14.87 -2.78
CA ALA A 222 -10.16 15.16 -1.84
C ALA A 222 -9.66 13.86 -1.16
N PRO A 223 -8.36 13.72 -0.90
CA PRO A 223 -7.82 12.57 -0.18
C PRO A 223 -8.48 12.44 1.19
N ASN A 224 -8.88 11.22 1.54
CA ASN A 224 -9.48 10.90 2.83
C ASN A 224 -8.49 10.08 3.65
N LYS A 225 -8.30 10.47 4.92
CA LYS A 225 -7.43 9.78 5.88
C LYS A 225 -7.65 8.27 5.95
N ASN A 226 -8.89 7.81 5.81
CA ASN A 226 -9.22 6.38 5.87
C ASN A 226 -8.58 5.57 4.72
N ILE A 227 -8.36 6.19 3.56
CA ILE A 227 -7.92 5.50 2.35
C ILE A 227 -6.51 5.91 1.90
N SER A 228 -6.05 7.10 2.29
CA SER A 228 -4.74 7.60 1.90
C SER A 228 -3.64 7.27 2.93
N ILE A 229 -4.01 6.88 4.16
CA ILE A 229 -3.06 6.50 5.21
C ILE A 229 -2.97 4.97 5.27
N PHE A 230 -1.75 4.45 5.19
CA PHE A 230 -1.43 3.04 5.23
C PHE A 230 -0.63 2.70 6.49
N ASN A 231 -0.98 1.60 7.13
CA ASN A 231 -0.32 1.08 8.33
C ASN A 231 0.45 -0.20 8.00
N LEU A 232 1.64 -0.33 8.57
CA LEU A 232 2.46 -1.53 8.49
C LEU A 232 1.66 -2.71 9.04
N THR A 233 1.64 -3.80 8.29
CA THR A 233 0.91 -5.01 8.64
C THR A 233 1.80 -6.23 8.50
N ASP A 234 1.57 -7.23 9.35
CA ASP A 234 2.18 -8.55 9.16
C ASP A 234 1.41 -9.25 8.05
N PHE A 235 1.90 -9.14 6.82
CA PHE A 235 1.35 -9.88 5.70
C PHE A 235 2.20 -11.13 5.48
N THR A 236 1.76 -12.23 6.07
CA THR A 236 2.22 -13.57 5.72
C THR A 236 1.36 -14.10 4.58
N ASN A 237 1.98 -14.72 3.58
CA ASN A 237 1.25 -15.40 2.51
C ASN A 237 0.29 -16.43 3.13
N PRO A 238 -1.03 -16.21 3.08
CA PRO A 238 -1.96 -17.16 3.67
C PRO A 238 -1.94 -18.44 2.83
N ASN A 239 -1.88 -19.59 3.48
CA ASN A 239 -2.23 -20.83 2.80
C ASN A 239 -3.75 -20.88 2.55
N ASP A 240 -4.18 -21.85 1.74
CA ASP A 240 -5.59 -21.98 1.33
C ASP A 240 -6.54 -22.19 2.49
N GLN A 241 -6.07 -22.82 3.55
CA GLN A 241 -6.85 -22.99 4.78
C GLN A 241 -6.99 -21.67 5.57
N GLN A 242 -5.94 -20.86 5.62
CA GLN A 242 -5.95 -19.55 6.29
C GLN A 242 -6.85 -18.55 5.56
N LEU A 243 -6.88 -18.60 4.23
CA LEU A 243 -7.78 -17.77 3.43
C LEU A 243 -9.24 -18.21 3.61
N HIS A 244 -9.47 -19.53 3.62
CA HIS A 244 -10.81 -20.13 3.73
C HIS A 244 -11.05 -20.70 5.13
N SER A 245 -10.99 -19.84 6.15
CA SER A 245 -11.23 -20.19 7.57
C SER A 245 -12.73 -20.09 7.93
N TRP A 246 -13.62 -20.62 7.10
CA TRP A 246 -15.07 -20.51 7.33
C TRP A 246 -15.56 -21.35 8.51
N ASN A 247 -16.67 -20.94 9.10
CA ASN A 247 -17.41 -21.65 10.14
C ASN A 247 -18.76 -22.15 9.62
N ILE A 248 -19.34 -23.14 10.29
CA ILE A 248 -20.71 -23.58 9.97
C ILE A 248 -21.66 -22.40 10.18
N GLY A 249 -22.42 -22.05 9.14
CA GLY A 249 -23.32 -20.90 9.10
C GLY A 249 -22.76 -19.67 8.39
N ASP A 250 -21.44 -19.62 8.10
CA ASP A 250 -20.87 -18.54 7.30
C ASP A 250 -21.43 -18.59 5.87
N VAL A 251 -21.66 -17.41 5.29
CA VAL A 251 -22.09 -17.24 3.90
C VAL A 251 -20.97 -16.54 3.15
N PHE A 252 -20.61 -17.06 1.99
CA PHE A 252 -19.66 -16.42 1.09
C PHE A 252 -20.24 -16.27 -0.31
N GLU A 253 -19.74 -15.29 -1.03
CA GLU A 253 -20.13 -14.96 -2.39
C GLU A 253 -18.97 -15.29 -3.35
N VAL A 254 -19.30 -15.93 -4.47
CA VAL A 254 -18.38 -16.12 -5.58
C VAL A 254 -18.97 -15.47 -6.82
N GLU A 255 -18.29 -14.44 -7.30
CA GLU A 255 -18.58 -13.82 -8.59
C GLU A 255 -17.72 -14.47 -9.67
N ASN A 256 -18.36 -15.02 -10.70
CA ASN A 256 -17.71 -15.51 -11.90
C ASN A 256 -18.14 -14.65 -13.08
N GLU A 257 -17.19 -13.91 -13.65
CA GLU A 257 -17.39 -13.26 -14.94
C GLU A 257 -17.07 -14.25 -16.06
N THR A 258 -18.09 -14.64 -16.84
CA THR A 258 -17.90 -15.47 -18.04
C THR A 258 -18.16 -14.64 -19.30
N GLY A 259 -17.14 -14.53 -20.16
CA GLY A 259 -17.22 -13.81 -21.42
C GLY A 259 -15.86 -13.36 -21.95
N THR A 260 -15.76 -13.10 -23.26
CA THR A 260 -14.63 -12.36 -23.81
C THR A 260 -14.82 -10.87 -23.51
N MET A 261 -13.74 -10.14 -23.23
CA MET A 261 -13.75 -8.67 -23.16
C MET A 261 -14.13 -8.08 -24.53
N SER A 262 -15.40 -8.12 -24.89
CA SER A 262 -15.98 -7.45 -26.04
C SER A 262 -16.51 -6.09 -25.57
N PRO A 263 -16.29 -4.99 -26.32
CA PRO A 263 -16.77 -3.66 -25.94
C PRO A 263 -18.31 -3.50 -25.97
N TYR A 264 -19.07 -4.58 -26.22
CA TYR A 264 -20.53 -4.58 -26.24
C TYR A 264 -21.08 -5.74 -25.39
N PRO A 265 -22.08 -5.48 -24.52
CA PRO A 265 -22.69 -6.49 -23.64
C PRO A 265 -23.40 -7.60 -24.46
N PRO A 266 -23.58 -8.81 -23.90
CA PRO A 266 -23.78 -9.06 -22.47
C PRO A 266 -22.62 -9.79 -21.79
N TYR A 267 -22.04 -9.16 -20.76
CA TYR A 267 -21.29 -9.88 -19.74
C TYR A 267 -22.29 -10.74 -18.98
N ILE A 268 -22.01 -12.04 -18.87
CA ILE A 268 -22.76 -12.91 -17.97
C ILE A 268 -21.99 -12.90 -16.66
N ILE A 269 -22.60 -12.26 -15.67
CA ILE A 269 -22.09 -12.30 -14.31
C ILE A 269 -22.90 -13.37 -13.57
N ASP A 270 -22.22 -14.41 -13.12
CA ASP A 270 -22.79 -15.46 -12.29
C ASP A 270 -22.36 -15.22 -10.84
N TYR A 271 -23.31 -14.88 -9.98
CA TYR A 271 -23.06 -14.78 -8.54
C TYR A 271 -23.53 -16.06 -7.86
N THR A 272 -22.69 -16.64 -7.01
CA THR A 272 -23.06 -17.78 -6.17
C THR A 272 -23.00 -17.38 -4.72
N LEU A 273 -24.11 -17.57 -3.99
CA LEU A 273 -24.19 -17.39 -2.54
C LEU A 273 -24.22 -18.76 -1.87
N ASP A 274 -23.13 -19.11 -1.20
CA ASP A 274 -22.96 -20.40 -0.56
C ASP A 274 -22.91 -20.27 0.96
N THR A 275 -23.69 -21.10 1.64
CA THR A 275 -23.65 -21.25 3.09
C THR A 275 -22.87 -22.51 3.46
N VAL A 276 -21.92 -22.40 4.39
CA VAL A 276 -21.22 -23.56 4.94
C VAL A 276 -22.15 -24.33 5.89
N VAL A 277 -22.55 -25.54 5.50
CA VAL A 277 -23.46 -26.39 6.28
C VAL A 277 -22.73 -27.46 7.09
N ASN A 278 -21.48 -27.76 6.76
CA ASN A 278 -20.64 -28.68 7.52
C ASN A 278 -19.15 -28.32 7.36
N LYS A 279 -18.35 -28.62 8.37
CA LYS A 279 -16.90 -28.40 8.38
C LYS A 279 -16.19 -29.62 8.96
N VAL A 280 -15.29 -30.22 8.19
CA VAL A 280 -14.44 -31.34 8.62
C VAL A 280 -12.99 -30.89 8.56
N VAL A 281 -12.35 -30.74 9.72
CA VAL A 281 -10.92 -30.41 9.82
C VAL A 281 -10.11 -31.70 9.79
N LEU A 282 -9.21 -31.81 8.82
CA LEU A 282 -8.26 -32.91 8.64
C LEU A 282 -6.84 -32.41 8.95
N PRO A 283 -5.84 -33.31 9.12
CA PRO A 283 -4.48 -32.90 9.46
C PRO A 283 -3.81 -31.96 8.44
N HIS A 284 -4.21 -32.01 7.17
CA HIS A 284 -3.61 -31.26 6.06
C HIS A 284 -4.66 -30.60 5.14
N SER A 285 -5.89 -30.47 5.59
CA SER A 285 -6.96 -29.85 4.82
C SER A 285 -8.19 -29.57 5.68
N THR A 286 -9.08 -28.72 5.19
CA THR A 286 -10.43 -28.55 5.73
C THR A 286 -11.44 -28.74 4.60
N ILE A 287 -12.41 -29.62 4.81
CA ILE A 287 -13.50 -29.86 3.87
C ILE A 287 -14.74 -29.12 4.38
N TYR A 288 -15.28 -28.26 3.54
CA TYR A 288 -16.52 -27.53 3.76
C TYR A 288 -17.62 -28.15 2.90
N SER A 289 -18.71 -28.60 3.52
CA SER A 289 -19.93 -28.87 2.76
C SER A 289 -20.72 -27.57 2.67
N ILE A 290 -21.18 -27.24 1.47
CA ILE A 290 -21.87 -26.00 1.16
C ILE A 290 -23.26 -26.26 0.57
N ARG A 291 -24.14 -25.30 0.77
CA ARG A 291 -25.45 -25.23 0.11
C ARG A 291 -25.69 -23.78 -0.29
N GLY A 292 -26.09 -23.58 -1.54
CA GLY A 292 -26.23 -22.24 -2.07
C GLY A 292 -27.17 -22.14 -3.26
N SER A 293 -27.24 -20.91 -3.75
CA SER A 293 -27.94 -20.52 -4.97
C SER A 293 -26.97 -19.82 -5.90
N SER A 294 -27.01 -20.17 -7.18
CA SER A 294 -26.34 -19.42 -8.24
C SER A 294 -27.37 -18.56 -8.98
N PHE A 295 -27.02 -17.31 -9.22
CA PHE A 295 -27.82 -16.33 -9.92
C PHE A 295 -27.10 -15.99 -11.21
N ASN A 296 -27.71 -16.33 -12.35
CA ASN A 296 -27.22 -15.91 -13.64
C ASN A 296 -27.84 -14.56 -13.98
N TYR A 297 -27.02 -13.50 -14.08
CA TYR A 297 -27.47 -12.15 -14.41
C TYR A 297 -27.71 -12.01 -15.93
N THR A 298 -28.55 -12.88 -16.49
CA THR A 298 -29.24 -12.66 -17.75
C THR A 298 -30.63 -12.12 -17.47
N ILE A 299 -31.25 -11.41 -18.43
CA ILE A 299 -32.66 -11.00 -18.31
C ILE A 299 -33.50 -12.01 -19.09
N PRO A 300 -34.42 -12.76 -18.46
CA PRO A 300 -34.77 -12.77 -17.02
C PRO A 300 -33.74 -13.50 -16.14
N VAL A 301 -33.64 -13.11 -14.87
CA VAL A 301 -32.69 -13.70 -13.90
C VAL A 301 -33.14 -15.11 -13.53
N TYR A 302 -32.22 -16.08 -13.60
CA TYR A 302 -32.47 -17.46 -13.19
C TYR A 302 -31.70 -17.81 -11.91
N GLU A 303 -32.41 -18.37 -10.93
CA GLU A 303 -31.82 -18.93 -9.71
C GLU A 303 -31.71 -20.45 -9.81
N THR A 304 -30.52 -20.99 -9.55
CA THR A 304 -30.28 -22.43 -9.52
C THR A 304 -29.72 -22.85 -8.16
N PHE A 305 -30.46 -23.71 -7.45
CA PHE A 305 -30.01 -24.29 -6.18
C PHE A 305 -28.96 -25.38 -6.41
N HIS A 306 -27.94 -25.42 -5.56
CA HIS A 306 -26.93 -26.48 -5.58
C HIS A 306 -26.40 -26.80 -4.19
N ALA A 307 -25.72 -27.95 -4.11
CA ALA A 307 -25.00 -28.39 -2.93
C ALA A 307 -23.71 -29.10 -3.38
N GLY A 308 -22.66 -28.95 -2.60
CA GLY A 308 -21.34 -29.48 -2.95
C GLY A 308 -20.39 -29.53 -1.77
N ASN A 309 -19.17 -29.97 -2.03
CA ASN A 309 -18.06 -29.90 -1.08
C ASN A 309 -16.94 -29.07 -1.68
N ILE A 310 -16.41 -28.13 -0.90
CA ILE A 310 -15.16 -27.42 -1.17
C ILE A 310 -14.09 -28.04 -0.28
N THR A 311 -12.94 -28.39 -0.86
CA THR A 311 -11.79 -28.88 -0.09
C THR A 311 -10.69 -27.85 -0.16
N CYS A 312 -10.38 -27.25 0.98
CA CYS A 312 -9.25 -26.34 1.13
C CYS A 312 -8.07 -27.14 1.69
N THR A 313 -6.94 -27.17 0.99
CA THR A 313 -5.80 -28.01 1.39
C THR A 313 -4.68 -27.17 1.99
N ASP A 314 -3.95 -27.70 2.94
CA ASP A 314 -2.75 -27.07 3.53
C ASP A 314 -1.56 -27.07 2.54
N GLY A 315 -1.82 -27.36 1.26
CA GLY A 315 -0.78 -27.38 0.24
C GLY A 315 0.02 -26.08 0.26
N ASN A 316 1.33 -26.20 0.04
CA ASN A 316 2.24 -25.09 -0.21
C ASN A 316 1.94 -24.39 -1.56
N PHE A 317 0.67 -24.32 -1.96
CA PHE A 317 0.27 -23.40 -3.00
C PHE A 317 0.38 -22.01 -2.40
N ILE A 318 1.47 -21.37 -2.77
CA ILE A 318 1.66 -19.94 -2.62
C ILE A 318 0.44 -19.28 -3.26
N ILE A 319 -0.49 -18.80 -2.45
CA ILE A 319 -1.71 -18.12 -2.94
C ILE A 319 -1.34 -16.75 -3.48
N ALA A 320 -0.42 -16.07 -2.80
CA ALA A 320 0.26 -14.88 -3.29
C ALA A 320 1.78 -15.13 -3.25
N ASP A 321 2.46 -15.02 -4.39
CA ASP A 321 3.92 -15.12 -4.40
C ASP A 321 4.50 -13.99 -3.54
N SER A 322 5.15 -14.33 -2.43
CA SER A 322 5.78 -13.33 -1.57
C SER A 322 6.98 -12.66 -2.25
N ASN A 323 7.47 -13.23 -3.37
CA ASN A 323 8.41 -12.57 -4.25
C ASN A 323 7.71 -11.60 -5.24
N VAL A 324 6.39 -11.74 -5.41
CA VAL A 324 5.55 -10.81 -6.16
C VAL A 324 5.11 -9.69 -5.21
N ILE A 325 5.63 -8.51 -5.50
CA ILE A 325 5.27 -7.29 -4.78
C ILE A 325 3.96 -6.80 -5.41
N PRO A 326 2.93 -6.45 -4.62
CA PRO A 326 1.79 -5.71 -5.16
C PRO A 326 2.28 -4.53 -6.01
N GLU A 327 1.59 -4.24 -7.11
CA GLU A 327 1.94 -3.15 -8.03
C GLU A 327 3.23 -3.37 -8.85
N SER A 328 3.91 -4.51 -8.72
CA SER A 328 5.07 -4.86 -9.56
C SER A 328 4.69 -5.67 -10.80
N LYS A 329 5.54 -5.60 -11.83
CA LYS A 329 5.36 -6.31 -13.09
C LYS A 329 5.72 -7.79 -12.93
N ILE A 330 4.80 -8.69 -13.28
CA ILE A 330 5.03 -10.14 -13.17
C ILE A 330 5.16 -10.75 -14.57
N SER A 331 6.32 -11.34 -14.86
CA SER A 331 6.60 -11.99 -16.14
C SER A 331 5.72 -13.21 -16.41
N PHE A 332 5.37 -13.98 -15.36
CA PHE A 332 4.53 -15.18 -15.47
C PHE A 332 3.08 -14.91 -15.91
N TYR A 333 2.58 -13.68 -15.74
CA TYR A 333 1.24 -13.29 -16.13
C TYR A 333 1.25 -12.38 -17.36
N ASN A 334 1.97 -12.72 -18.44
CA ASN A 334 1.97 -11.91 -19.67
C ASN A 334 2.29 -10.40 -19.44
N ASN A 335 3.14 -10.07 -18.46
CA ASN A 335 3.42 -8.70 -18.01
C ASN A 335 2.25 -7.97 -17.31
N ASN A 336 1.39 -8.69 -16.58
CA ASN A 336 0.32 -8.09 -15.78
C ASN A 336 0.81 -7.61 -14.41
N TYR A 337 0.13 -6.61 -13.86
CA TYR A 337 0.32 -6.10 -12.49
C TYR A 337 -0.72 -6.72 -11.55
N VAL A 338 -0.31 -7.10 -10.34
CA VAL A 338 -1.20 -7.70 -9.32
C VAL A 338 -1.53 -6.67 -8.25
N PHE A 339 -2.81 -6.60 -7.90
CA PHE A 339 -3.35 -5.78 -6.81
C PHE A 339 -3.98 -6.69 -5.77
N TYR A 340 -4.00 -6.23 -4.52
CA TYR A 340 -4.61 -6.98 -3.44
C TYR A 340 -5.56 -6.08 -2.65
N PHE A 341 -6.85 -6.41 -2.72
CA PHE A 341 -7.91 -5.85 -1.88
C PHE A 341 -8.48 -6.98 -1.02
N PRO A 342 -8.68 -6.80 0.30
CA PRO A 342 -9.22 -7.83 1.17
C PRO A 342 -10.72 -8.00 1.03
N LYS A 343 -11.40 -7.17 0.22
CA LYS A 343 -12.76 -7.49 -0.25
C LYS A 343 -12.75 -8.44 -1.44
N ASP A 344 -11.60 -8.66 -2.09
CA ASP A 344 -11.39 -9.74 -3.06
C ASP A 344 -10.95 -11.03 -2.35
N THR A 345 -11.67 -11.45 -1.30
CA THR A 345 -11.40 -12.74 -0.64
C THR A 345 -11.71 -13.95 -1.52
N SER A 346 -12.44 -13.75 -2.61
CA SER A 346 -12.74 -14.79 -3.58
C SER A 346 -11.78 -14.68 -4.76
N TRP A 347 -10.79 -15.57 -4.82
CA TRP A 347 -10.24 -16.20 -6.02
C TRP A 347 -10.47 -15.52 -7.39
N CYS A 348 -10.24 -14.23 -7.54
CA CYS A 348 -10.28 -13.58 -8.84
C CYS A 348 -8.87 -13.67 -9.42
N ARG A 349 -8.60 -14.77 -10.14
CA ARG A 349 -7.51 -14.84 -11.14
C ARG A 349 -7.62 -13.72 -12.20
N GLN A 350 -8.68 -12.91 -12.14
CA GLN A 350 -9.03 -11.80 -13.02
C GLN A 350 -9.25 -10.47 -12.28
N GLY A 351 -8.66 -10.24 -11.09
CA GLY A 351 -8.45 -8.85 -10.67
C GLY A 351 -7.75 -8.09 -11.81
N PRO A 352 -8.15 -6.85 -12.15
CA PRO A 352 -7.86 -6.22 -13.44
C PRO A 352 -6.39 -6.41 -13.86
N LEU A 353 -6.20 -7.35 -14.79
CA LEU A 353 -4.91 -7.74 -15.32
C LEU A 353 -4.51 -6.73 -16.39
N TYR A 354 -3.69 -5.73 -16.03
CA TYR A 354 -3.19 -4.76 -17.01
C TYR A 354 -2.06 -5.35 -17.84
N LYS A 355 -2.33 -5.68 -19.10
CA LYS A 355 -1.32 -6.15 -20.07
C LYS A 355 -0.42 -5.01 -20.53
N VAL A 356 0.89 -5.11 -20.31
CA VAL A 356 1.87 -4.23 -20.96
C VAL A 356 1.99 -4.61 -22.43
N VAL A 357 1.54 -3.71 -23.32
CA VAL A 357 1.86 -3.77 -24.75
C VAL A 357 3.18 -3.05 -24.96
N GLY A 358 4.20 -3.76 -25.44
CA GLY A 358 5.51 -3.16 -25.72
C GLY A 358 5.45 -2.15 -26.88
N PRO A 359 6.44 -1.24 -27.01
CA PRO A 359 6.56 -0.41 -28.20
C PRO A 359 6.76 -1.31 -29.43
N ALA A 360 6.13 -0.92 -30.55
CA ALA A 360 6.30 -1.56 -31.85
C ALA A 360 7.73 -1.41 -32.39
#